data_AF-A0A2N2IGB6-F1
#
_entry.id   AF-A0A2N2IGB6-F1
#
_cell.length_a   1.000
_cell.length_b   1.000
_cell.length_c   1.000
_cell.angle_alpha   90.00
_cell.angle_beta   90.00
_cell.angle_gamma   90.00
#
_symmetry.space_group_name_H-M   'P 1'
#
loop_
_entity.id
_entity.type
_entity.pdbx_description
1 polymer ?
#
loop_
_entity_poly.entity_id
_entity_poly.type
_entity_poly.pdbx_seq_one_letter_code
_entity_poly.pdbx_strand_id
1 'polypeptide(L)'
;QETDKSLGQKLRPGGRAITVPVSNTSAVGYWLQANDHVDVLGTFQNAAGDQSEMVAITLLENIVVLKTGERGAGVNNPDSNDFTFGSVTLLVLPEEAEMLLLAQKVGDLSLTLRNPDDRGLMQERAWTTLKTLLTRERAKKLRMQRIQTLDTIRILRGIGKDIPVPPQ
;
A
#
# COMPACT_ATOMS: atom_id res chain seq x y z
N GLN A 1 -17.42 -4.88 30.23
CA GLN A 1 -17.48 -5.63 28.97
C GLN A 1 -17.63 -4.59 27.88
N GLU A 2 -16.56 -4.30 27.16
CA GLU A 2 -16.60 -3.38 26.02
C GLU A 2 -17.41 -4.08 24.93
N THR A 3 -18.66 -3.65 24.71
CA THR A 3 -19.50 -4.21 23.67
C THR A 3 -18.81 -3.98 22.34
N ASP A 4 -18.31 -5.06 21.72
CA ASP A 4 -17.59 -4.97 20.46
C ASP A 4 -18.54 -4.39 19.41
N LYS A 5 -18.32 -3.10 19.07
CA LYS A 5 -19.14 -2.40 18.10
C LYS A 5 -19.11 -3.16 16.78
N SER A 6 -20.27 -3.32 16.14
CA SER A 6 -20.32 -3.94 14.82
C SER A 6 -19.45 -3.15 13.82
N LEU A 7 -18.96 -3.80 12.77
CA LEU A 7 -18.16 -3.12 11.76
C LEU A 7 -18.89 -1.89 11.19
N GLY A 8 -20.21 -1.99 10.98
CA GLY A 8 -21.03 -0.86 10.55
C GLY A 8 -21.06 0.31 11.55
N GLN A 9 -21.04 0.03 12.86
CA GLN A 9 -20.96 1.05 13.91
C GLN A 9 -19.57 1.68 14.04
N LYS A 10 -18.52 1.02 13.52
CA LYS A 10 -17.15 1.57 13.45
C LYS A 10 -16.95 2.51 12.25
N LEU A 11 -17.84 2.49 11.26
CA LEU A 11 -17.82 3.41 10.13
C LEU A 11 -18.41 4.77 10.52
N ARG A 12 -17.69 5.85 10.23
CA ARG A 12 -18.25 7.21 10.30
C ARG A 12 -19.22 7.44 9.13
N PRO A 13 -20.22 8.31 9.26
CA PRO A 13 -21.03 8.75 8.12
C PRO A 13 -20.15 9.17 6.94
N GLY A 14 -20.48 8.71 5.74
CA GLY A 14 -19.67 8.89 4.53
C GLY A 14 -18.64 7.79 4.26
N GLY A 15 -18.21 7.02 5.27
CA GLY A 15 -17.31 5.89 5.08
C GLY A 15 -17.99 4.65 4.50
N ARG A 16 -17.23 3.83 3.78
CA ARG A 16 -17.60 2.51 3.28
C ARG A 16 -16.51 1.50 3.62
N ALA A 17 -16.93 0.26 3.88
CA ALA A 17 -16.02 -0.87 3.99
C ALA A 17 -16.02 -1.65 2.68
N ILE A 18 -14.85 -1.89 2.09
CA ILE A 18 -14.70 -2.77 0.93
C ILE A 18 -13.62 -3.80 1.20
N THR A 19 -13.85 -5.04 0.80
CA THR A 19 -12.90 -6.14 0.98
C THR A 19 -12.16 -6.38 -0.33
N VAL A 20 -10.83 -6.42 -0.25
CA VAL A 20 -9.93 -6.73 -1.36
C VAL A 20 -9.29 -8.10 -1.10
N PRO A 21 -9.34 -9.04 -2.06
CA PRO A 21 -8.63 -10.31 -1.94
C PRO A 21 -7.12 -10.09 -2.01
N VAL A 22 -6.36 -10.83 -1.20
CA VAL A 22 -4.90 -10.68 -1.16
C VAL A 22 -4.18 -12.02 -1.02
N SER A 23 -2.88 -11.97 -1.26
CA SER A 23 -1.92 -13.04 -1.07
C SER A 23 -0.73 -12.54 -0.27
N ASN A 24 0.22 -13.44 0.02
CA ASN A 24 1.43 -13.13 0.77
C ASN A 24 2.21 -11.95 0.16
N THR A 25 2.29 -11.90 -1.17
CA THR A 25 3.05 -10.88 -1.90
C THR A 25 2.28 -9.57 -2.05
N SER A 26 0.95 -9.62 -2.12
CA SER A 26 0.11 -8.44 -2.32
C SER A 26 -0.33 -7.75 -1.02
N ALA A 27 0.03 -8.29 0.15
CA ALA A 27 -0.35 -7.75 1.47
C ALA A 27 0.79 -7.81 2.48
N VAL A 28 2.01 -7.44 2.05
CA VAL A 28 3.17 -7.23 2.94
C VAL A 28 3.41 -8.44 3.84
N GLY A 29 3.49 -9.66 3.28
CA GLY A 29 3.85 -10.84 4.07
C GLY A 29 2.78 -11.29 5.08
N TYR A 30 1.53 -10.82 4.95
CA TYR A 30 0.46 -10.95 5.96
C TYR A 30 0.73 -10.22 7.28
N TRP A 31 1.54 -9.17 7.27
CA TRP A 31 1.83 -8.37 8.47
C TRP A 31 0.80 -7.27 8.76
N LEU A 32 -0.20 -7.07 7.90
CA LEU A 32 -1.20 -6.02 8.09
C LEU A 32 -2.12 -6.32 9.28
N GLN A 33 -2.41 -5.27 10.05
CA GLN A 33 -3.30 -5.30 11.20
C GLN A 33 -4.43 -4.28 11.06
N ALA A 34 -5.47 -4.43 11.88
CA ALA A 34 -6.50 -3.40 12.00
C ALA A 34 -5.85 -2.09 12.46
N ASN A 35 -6.32 -0.97 11.89
CA ASN A 35 -5.81 0.39 12.09
C ASN A 35 -4.46 0.69 11.42
N ASP A 36 -3.88 -0.24 10.64
CA ASP A 36 -2.78 0.09 9.75
C ASP A 36 -3.23 1.01 8.62
N HIS A 37 -2.29 1.80 8.10
CA HIS A 37 -2.49 2.65 6.94
C HIS A 37 -1.75 2.05 5.74
N VAL A 38 -2.43 1.94 4.60
CA VAL A 38 -1.88 1.37 3.38
C VAL A 38 -2.09 2.29 2.18
N ASP A 39 -1.19 2.22 1.20
CA ASP A 39 -1.50 2.65 -0.16
C ASP A 39 -1.97 1.43 -0.97
N VAL A 40 -2.94 1.64 -1.86
CA VAL A 40 -3.42 0.64 -2.81
C VAL A 40 -2.79 0.90 -4.17
N LEU A 41 -1.96 -0.03 -4.62
CA LEU A 41 -1.35 -0.01 -5.95
C LEU A 41 -2.11 -0.97 -6.86
N GLY A 42 -2.16 -0.64 -8.15
CA GLY A 42 -2.74 -1.48 -9.18
C GLY A 42 -1.84 -1.61 -10.39
N THR A 43 -1.81 -2.79 -10.99
CA THR A 43 -1.17 -3.05 -12.29
C THR A 43 -2.21 -3.35 -13.35
N PHE A 44 -2.14 -2.63 -14.47
CA PHE A 44 -3.14 -2.67 -15.55
C PHE A 44 -2.47 -2.70 -16.92
N GLN A 45 -3.19 -3.21 -17.91
CA GLN A 45 -2.87 -2.93 -19.30
C GLN A 45 -3.19 -1.46 -19.62
N ASN A 46 -2.31 -0.79 -20.36
CA ASN A 46 -2.45 0.61 -20.72
C ASN A 46 -3.52 0.77 -21.80
N ALA A 47 -4.78 0.90 -21.38
CA ALA A 47 -5.90 1.08 -22.30
C ALA A 47 -5.89 2.44 -23.02
N ALA A 48 -5.14 3.43 -22.52
CA ALA A 48 -5.06 4.78 -23.08
C ALA A 48 -3.91 4.97 -24.10
N GLY A 49 -3.10 3.92 -24.33
CA GLY A 49 -1.94 3.95 -25.22
C GLY A 49 -1.80 2.64 -25.99
N ASP A 50 -0.58 2.11 -26.03
CA ASP A 50 -0.35 0.77 -26.57
C ASP A 50 -0.93 -0.27 -25.60
N GLN A 51 -1.95 -1.02 -26.03
CA GLN A 51 -2.62 -2.03 -25.22
C GLN A 51 -1.68 -3.16 -24.77
N SER A 52 -0.50 -3.29 -25.38
CA SER A 52 0.54 -4.24 -24.96
C SER A 52 1.39 -3.73 -23.78
N GLU A 53 1.33 -2.45 -23.43
CA GLU A 53 2.11 -1.88 -22.34
C GLU A 53 1.41 -2.07 -20.99
N MET A 54 2.13 -2.59 -20.00
CA MET A 54 1.66 -2.65 -18.60
C MET A 54 2.06 -1.38 -17.84
N VAL A 55 1.15 -0.89 -17.00
CA VAL A 55 1.37 0.24 -16.10
C VAL A 55 1.12 -0.15 -14.65
N ALA A 56 1.89 0.43 -13.74
CA ALA A 56 1.67 0.36 -12.30
C ALA A 56 1.39 1.76 -11.76
N ILE A 57 0.28 1.91 -11.04
CA ILE A 57 -0.18 3.17 -10.47
C ILE A 57 -0.55 3.01 -8.99
N THR A 58 -0.37 4.08 -8.21
CA THR A 58 -0.98 4.19 -6.90
C THR A 58 -2.41 4.71 -7.10
N LEU A 59 -3.40 3.89 -6.77
CA LEU A 59 -4.82 4.22 -6.92
C LEU A 59 -5.31 5.10 -5.78
N LEU A 60 -5.03 4.65 -4.56
CA LEU A 60 -5.43 5.29 -3.31
C LEU A 60 -4.24 5.32 -2.37
N GLU A 61 -4.18 6.36 -1.57
CA GLU A 61 -3.12 6.55 -0.57
C GLU A 61 -3.74 6.67 0.82
N ASN A 62 -3.01 6.22 1.83
CA ASN A 62 -3.36 6.44 3.23
C ASN A 62 -4.74 5.88 3.63
N ILE A 63 -5.08 4.71 3.12
CA ILE A 63 -6.33 3.99 3.39
C ILE A 63 -6.19 3.17 4.67
N VAL A 64 -7.20 3.24 5.55
CA VAL A 64 -7.19 2.52 6.83
C VAL A 64 -7.65 1.08 6.65
N VAL A 65 -6.90 0.14 7.19
CA VAL A 65 -7.29 -1.27 7.32
C VAL A 65 -8.27 -1.40 8.48
N LEU A 66 -9.50 -1.83 8.19
CA LEU A 66 -10.52 -2.08 9.21
C LEU A 66 -10.33 -3.46 9.85
N LYS A 67 -9.97 -4.45 9.05
CA LYS A 67 -9.66 -5.82 9.50
C LYS A 67 -8.96 -6.62 8.40
N THR A 68 -8.32 -7.71 8.79
CA THR A 68 -7.88 -8.78 7.90
C THR A 68 -8.86 -9.95 8.02
N GLY A 69 -9.19 -10.59 6.90
CA GLY A 69 -10.10 -11.73 6.85
C GLY A 69 -9.33 -13.04 6.94
N GLU A 70 -9.46 -13.75 8.06
CA GLU A 70 -8.77 -15.01 8.32
C GLU A 70 -8.87 -15.97 7.13
N ARG A 71 -7.72 -16.54 6.74
CA ARG A 71 -7.71 -17.88 6.16
C ARG A 71 -7.49 -18.77 7.37
N GLY A 72 -8.49 -19.59 7.70
CA GLY A 72 -8.48 -20.42 8.91
C GLY A 72 -7.14 -21.12 9.11
N ALA A 73 -6.78 -21.30 10.39
CA ALA A 73 -5.58 -22.00 10.84
C ALA A 73 -5.17 -23.07 9.84
N GLY A 74 -3.94 -22.99 9.32
CA GLY A 74 -3.40 -23.97 8.40
C GLY A 74 -3.76 -25.37 8.92
N VAL A 75 -4.51 -26.11 8.11
CA VAL A 75 -5.16 -27.39 8.47
C VAL A 75 -4.16 -28.47 8.93
N ASN A 76 -2.85 -28.18 9.02
CA ASN A 76 -1.83 -29.19 9.26
C ASN A 76 -0.78 -28.88 10.34
N ASN A 77 -0.84 -27.77 11.10
CA ASN A 77 0.07 -27.64 12.24
C ASN A 77 -0.40 -26.64 13.33
N PRO A 78 -0.79 -27.09 14.53
CA PRO A 78 -1.13 -26.21 15.64
C PRO A 78 0.07 -25.42 16.19
N ASP A 79 1.30 -25.77 15.79
CA ASP A 79 2.55 -25.12 16.24
C ASP A 79 3.10 -24.06 15.26
N SER A 80 2.50 -23.88 14.07
CA SER A 80 2.90 -22.81 13.14
C SER A 80 2.02 -21.58 13.36
N ASN A 81 2.58 -20.53 13.96
CA ASN A 81 2.02 -19.17 14.00
C ASN A 81 2.03 -18.50 12.60
N ASP A 82 1.67 -19.23 11.55
CA ASP A 82 1.55 -18.69 10.20
C ASP A 82 0.20 -17.96 10.10
N PHE A 83 0.22 -16.69 10.54
CA PHE A 83 -0.89 -15.77 10.35
C PHE A 83 -1.07 -15.53 8.86
N THR A 84 -2.01 -16.25 8.24
CA THR A 84 -2.38 -16.06 6.84
C THR A 84 -3.79 -15.49 6.76
N PHE A 85 -4.00 -14.52 5.88
CA PHE A 85 -5.33 -14.01 5.57
C PHE A 85 -5.54 -13.96 4.06
N GLY A 86 -6.78 -14.24 3.63
CA GLY A 86 -7.12 -14.24 2.20
C GLY A 86 -7.65 -12.89 1.72
N SER A 87 -7.91 -11.95 2.62
CA SER A 87 -8.52 -10.66 2.28
C SER A 87 -8.23 -9.58 3.32
N VAL A 88 -8.36 -8.32 2.89
CA VAL A 88 -8.23 -7.13 3.74
C VAL A 88 -9.46 -6.25 3.53
N THR A 89 -10.11 -5.82 4.60
CA THR A 89 -11.21 -4.87 4.55
C THR A 89 -10.67 -3.46 4.80
N LEU A 90 -10.96 -2.54 3.88
CA LEU A 90 -10.46 -1.17 3.85
C LEU A 90 -11.60 -0.17 4.13
N LEU A 91 -11.27 0.94 4.82
CA LEU A 91 -12.14 2.09 5.00
C LEU A 91 -11.91 3.10 3.87
N VAL A 92 -12.94 3.34 3.06
CA VAL A 92 -12.86 4.19 1.86
C VAL A 92 -14.07 5.12 1.75
N LEU A 93 -14.00 6.10 0.86
CA LEU A 93 -15.15 6.88 0.38
C LEU A 93 -16.00 6.05 -0.61
N PRO A 94 -17.27 6.44 -0.86
CA PRO A 94 -18.13 5.73 -1.80
C PRO A 94 -17.52 5.62 -3.21
N GLU A 95 -16.97 6.71 -3.73
CA GLU A 95 -16.36 6.80 -5.06
C GLU A 95 -15.07 5.97 -5.14
N GLU A 96 -14.29 5.96 -4.06
CA GLU A 96 -13.09 5.11 -3.94
C GLU A 96 -13.45 3.62 -3.92
N ALA A 97 -14.61 3.25 -3.34
CA ALA A 97 -15.10 1.87 -3.37
C ALA A 97 -15.44 1.43 -4.80
N GLU A 98 -16.05 2.31 -5.60
CA GLU A 98 -16.33 2.06 -7.03
C GLU A 98 -15.03 1.89 -7.83
N MET A 99 -14.05 2.77 -7.58
CA MET A 99 -12.71 2.67 -8.19
C MET A 99 -12.04 1.33 -7.87
N LEU A 100 -12.02 0.93 -6.60
CA LEU A 100 -11.43 -0.34 -6.18
C LEU A 100 -12.18 -1.54 -6.76
N LEU A 101 -13.51 -1.46 -6.86
CA LEU A 101 -14.32 -2.53 -7.46
C LEU A 101 -13.95 -2.72 -8.94
N LEU A 102 -13.83 -1.63 -9.71
CA LEU A 102 -13.43 -1.72 -11.11
C LEU A 102 -11.98 -2.18 -11.24
N ALA A 103 -11.07 -1.62 -10.45
CA ALA A 103 -9.65 -1.97 -10.47
C ALA A 103 -9.42 -3.47 -10.22
N GLN A 104 -10.13 -4.07 -9.27
CA GLN A 104 -10.09 -5.52 -9.01
C GLN A 104 -10.54 -6.38 -10.21
N LYS A 105 -11.40 -5.84 -11.08
CA LYS A 105 -11.88 -6.58 -12.26
C LYS A 105 -10.91 -6.52 -13.43
N VAL A 106 -10.13 -5.44 -13.54
CA VAL A 106 -9.33 -5.15 -14.75
C VAL A 106 -7.82 -5.29 -14.54
N GLY A 107 -7.38 -5.56 -13.31
CA GLY A 107 -5.97 -5.77 -13.00
C GLY A 107 -5.75 -6.33 -11.61
N ASP A 108 -4.48 -6.37 -11.22
CA ASP A 108 -4.06 -6.90 -9.92
C ASP A 108 -3.81 -5.76 -8.94
N LEU A 109 -4.26 -5.95 -7.69
CA LEU A 109 -4.04 -5.00 -6.61
C LEU A 109 -2.94 -5.48 -5.66
N SER A 110 -2.20 -4.52 -5.12
CA SER A 110 -1.20 -4.76 -4.07
C SER A 110 -1.26 -3.64 -3.03
N LEU A 111 -1.11 -4.02 -1.77
CA LEU A 111 -1.10 -3.10 -0.63
C LEU A 111 0.34 -2.83 -0.21
N THR A 112 0.63 -1.58 0.09
CA THR A 112 1.91 -1.18 0.70
C THR A 112 1.64 -0.57 2.06
N LEU A 113 2.35 -1.03 3.09
CA LEU A 113 2.20 -0.55 4.46
C LEU A 113 2.91 0.79 4.63
N ARG A 114 2.18 1.79 5.16
CA ARG A 114 2.74 3.10 5.50
C ARG A 114 3.35 3.09 6.88
N ASN A 115 4.34 3.96 7.08
CA ASN A 115 4.78 4.30 8.42
C ASN A 115 3.63 5.02 9.17
N PRO A 116 3.32 4.70 10.43
CA PRO A 116 2.27 5.38 11.21
C PRO A 116 2.43 6.91 11.31
N ASP A 117 3.67 7.40 11.22
CA ASP A 117 4.00 8.84 11.25
C ASP A 117 3.95 9.50 9.86
N ASP A 118 3.81 8.72 8.78
CA ASP A 118 3.70 9.22 7.41
C ASP A 118 2.27 9.67 7.10
N ARG A 119 1.98 10.91 7.52
CA ARG A 119 0.72 11.61 7.27
C ARG A 119 0.76 12.53 6.05
N GLY A 120 1.74 12.34 5.16
CA GLY A 120 1.89 13.17 3.97
C GLY A 120 0.67 13.05 3.04
N LEU A 121 0.19 14.19 2.54
CA LEU A 121 -0.84 14.24 1.50
C LEU A 121 -0.27 13.82 0.14
N MET A 122 -1.17 13.33 -0.72
CA MET A 122 -0.90 12.89 -2.10
C MET A 122 0.11 13.79 -2.79
N GLN A 123 1.28 13.23 -3.06
CA GLN A 123 2.23 13.81 -3.99
C GLN A 123 1.84 13.27 -5.37
N GLU A 124 1.74 14.13 -6.39
CA GLU A 124 1.47 13.65 -7.75
C GLU A 124 2.57 12.65 -8.17
N ARG A 125 2.23 11.35 -8.11
CA ARG A 125 3.14 10.27 -8.49
C ARG A 125 2.94 9.99 -9.97
N ALA A 126 4.03 10.12 -10.74
CA ALA A 126 4.05 9.59 -12.10
C ALA A 126 3.74 8.09 -12.07
N TRP A 127 3.24 7.53 -13.16
CA TRP A 127 2.96 6.10 -13.26
C TRP A 127 4.21 5.35 -13.68
N THR A 128 4.35 4.08 -13.31
CA THR A 128 5.49 3.26 -13.75
C THR A 128 5.09 2.43 -14.95
N THR A 129 5.79 2.62 -16.07
CA THR A 129 5.64 1.80 -17.28
C THR A 129 6.83 0.86 -17.43
N LEU A 130 6.71 -0.13 -18.32
CA LEU A 130 7.82 -1.04 -18.67
C LEU A 130 9.07 -0.26 -19.13
N LYS A 131 8.90 0.78 -19.95
CA LYS A 131 10.01 1.64 -20.38
C LYS A 131 10.73 2.28 -19.19
N THR A 132 9.99 2.89 -18.26
CA THR A 132 10.60 3.55 -17.09
C THR A 132 11.26 2.56 -16.12
N LEU A 133 10.74 1.33 -16.06
CA LEU A 133 11.31 0.25 -15.27
C LEU A 133 12.64 -0.24 -15.85
N LEU A 134 12.69 -0.53 -17.15
CA LEU A 134 13.87 -1.09 -17.83
C LEU A 134 15.00 -0.08 -17.99
N THR A 135 14.67 1.18 -18.31
CA THR A 135 15.66 2.27 -18.45
C THR A 135 16.27 2.70 -17.10
N ARG A 136 15.61 2.39 -15.99
CA ARG A 136 15.97 2.79 -14.61
C ARG A 136 16.06 4.31 -14.40
N GLU A 137 15.60 5.12 -15.35
CA GLU A 137 15.65 6.59 -15.24
C GLU A 137 14.94 7.08 -13.98
N ARG A 138 13.74 6.54 -13.75
CA ARG A 138 12.95 6.82 -12.56
C ARG A 138 13.64 6.34 -11.28
N ALA A 139 14.24 5.16 -11.29
CA ALA A 139 14.95 4.61 -10.14
C ALA A 139 16.17 5.47 -9.76
N LYS A 140 16.91 6.00 -10.74
CA LYS A 140 18.02 6.94 -10.52
C LYS A 140 17.55 8.23 -9.87
N LYS A 141 16.46 8.84 -10.38
CA LYS A 141 15.86 10.06 -9.81
C LYS A 141 15.42 9.83 -8.36
N LEU A 142 14.70 8.74 -8.10
CA LEU A 142 14.22 8.39 -6.76
C LEU A 142 15.35 8.07 -5.78
N ARG A 143 16.48 7.51 -6.25
CA ARG A 143 17.66 7.25 -5.41
C ARG A 143 18.24 8.56 -4.85
N MET A 144 18.36 9.59 -5.68
CA MET A 144 18.86 10.90 -5.24
C MET A 144 17.93 11.53 -4.22
N GLN A 145 16.61 11.48 -4.48
CA GLN A 145 15.60 11.98 -3.54
C GLN A 145 15.65 11.22 -2.21
N ARG A 146 15.79 9.89 -2.24
CA ARG A 146 15.86 9.06 -1.03
C ARG A 146 17.06 9.44 -0.15
N ILE A 147 18.23 9.63 -0.74
CA ILE A 147 19.44 10.04 0.01
C ILE A 147 19.17 11.38 0.70
N GLN A 148 18.68 12.38 -0.04
CA GLN A 148 18.34 13.70 0.50
C GLN A 148 17.30 13.64 1.63
N THR A 149 16.24 12.85 1.47
CA THR A 149 15.20 12.69 2.48
C THR A 149 15.73 12.00 3.74
N LEU A 150 16.51 10.92 3.60
CA LEU A 150 17.09 10.21 4.74
C LEU A 150 18.11 11.08 5.48
N ASP A 151 18.92 11.84 4.76
CA ASP A 151 19.86 12.79 5.35
C ASP A 151 19.13 13.87 6.14
N THR A 152 18.03 14.42 5.57
CA THR A 152 17.19 15.40 6.26
C THR A 152 16.57 14.82 7.54
N ILE A 153 16.01 13.61 7.48
CA ILE A 153 15.45 12.92 8.66
C ILE A 153 16.54 12.69 9.72
N ARG A 154 17.75 12.31 9.29
CA ARG A 154 18.88 12.07 10.21
C ARG A 154 19.36 13.34 10.89
N ILE A 155 19.42 14.45 10.16
CA ILE A 155 19.75 15.78 10.70
C ILE A 155 18.69 16.22 11.71
N LEU A 156 17.41 16.13 11.36
CA LEU A 156 16.30 16.49 12.26
C LEU A 156 16.26 15.64 13.54
N ARG A 157 16.70 14.37 13.46
CA ARG A 157 16.83 13.47 14.62
C ARG A 157 18.16 13.62 15.38
N GLY A 158 19.06 14.50 14.96
CA GLY A 158 20.34 14.77 15.64
C GLY A 158 21.40 13.65 15.52
N ILE A 159 21.30 12.76 14.53
CA ILE A 159 22.10 11.52 14.43
C ILE A 159 23.25 11.60 13.42
N GLY A 160 23.85 12.77 13.16
CA GLY A 160 24.98 12.82 12.22
C GLY A 160 25.72 14.15 12.11
N LYS A 161 26.90 14.24 12.74
CA LYS A 161 27.93 15.24 12.40
C LYS A 161 29.00 14.73 11.44
N ASP A 162 29.07 13.42 11.15
CA ASP A 162 30.20 12.85 10.43
C ASP A 162 29.76 11.84 9.34
N ILE A 163 29.50 12.27 8.10
CA ILE A 163 29.50 11.37 6.94
C ILE A 163 30.09 12.06 5.68
N PRO A 164 30.94 11.38 4.88
CA PRO A 164 31.64 11.97 3.73
C PRO A 164 30.72 12.23 2.52
N VAL A 165 31.02 13.31 1.79
CA VAL A 165 30.37 13.68 0.53
C VAL A 165 30.82 12.71 -0.58
N PRO A 166 29.91 12.16 -1.41
CA PRO A 166 30.31 11.31 -2.53
C PRO A 166 31.13 12.14 -3.56
N PRO A 167 32.15 11.55 -4.21
CA PRO A 167 32.93 12.25 -5.21
C PRO A 167 32.06 12.58 -6.44
N GLN A 168 32.31 13.76 -7.01
CA GLN A 168 31.64 14.32 -8.18
C GLN A 168 31.94 13.52 -9.45
#